data_AF-A0A4D6WYA6-F1
#
_entry.id   AF-A0A4D6WYA6-F1
#
_cell.length_a   1.000
_cell.length_b   1.000
_cell.length_c   1.000
_cell.angle_alpha   90.00
_cell.angle_beta   90.00
_cell.angle_gamma   90.00
#
_symmetry.space_group_name_H-M   'P 1'
#
loop_
_entity.id
_entity.type
_entity.pdbx_description
1 polymer ?
#
loop_
_entity_poly.entity_id
_entity_poly.type
_entity_poly.pdbx_seq_one_letter_code
_entity_poly.pdbx_strand_id
1 'polypeptide(L)'
;MSKNYNFNKILVFKVNHSNNKKRSKYYNEQIPIEWQLILMSDGSFTQNLNSLTNEQNKIHILYKLYFTKLYRRNKIRETYMKSYNHNNLIFAESIWQNNKTNLLYLQKNKPIGRSLIESKIDIYKDIQEIYYGYSIYLKEIFQSDKAIWGRKYTLYFNHEPLITIKEFFSPQLIHFFESYQALIL
;
A
#
# COMPACT_ATOMS: atom_id res chain seq x y z
N MET A 1 11.50 16.69 13.42
CA MET A 1 10.25 17.32 12.94
C MET A 1 9.40 16.25 12.28
N SER A 2 8.21 15.91 12.81
CA SER A 2 7.28 15.04 12.08
C SER A 2 6.77 15.83 10.88
N LYS A 3 7.22 15.49 9.67
CA LYS A 3 6.70 16.13 8.45
C LYS A 3 5.18 15.93 8.44
N ASN A 4 4.42 17.01 8.28
CA ASN A 4 2.97 16.97 8.37
C ASN A 4 2.41 16.24 7.14
N TYR A 5 2.07 14.97 7.32
CA TYR A 5 1.56 14.06 6.30
C TYR A 5 0.09 14.37 5.95
N ASN A 6 -0.21 15.60 5.52
CA ASN A 6 -1.57 15.91 5.12
C ASN A 6 -1.80 15.43 3.68
N PHE A 7 -2.68 14.46 3.52
CA PHE A 7 -3.13 13.97 2.21
C PHE A 7 -4.54 14.49 1.95
N ASN A 8 -4.65 15.39 0.98
CA ASN A 8 -5.91 16.02 0.60
C ASN A 8 -6.64 15.08 -0.37
N LYS A 9 -7.69 14.43 0.11
CA LYS A 9 -8.50 13.49 -0.68
C LYS A 9 -9.47 14.26 -1.56
N ILE A 10 -9.37 14.07 -2.88
CA ILE A 10 -10.34 14.56 -3.87
C ILE A 10 -11.51 13.57 -3.97
N LEU A 11 -11.19 12.27 -4.08
CA LEU A 11 -12.17 11.18 -4.14
C LEU A 11 -11.89 10.16 -3.04
N VAL A 12 -12.96 9.62 -2.45
CA VAL A 12 -12.89 8.55 -1.44
C VAL A 12 -13.95 7.51 -1.71
N PHE A 13 -13.50 6.29 -1.92
CA PHE A 13 -14.32 5.10 -2.11
C PHE A 13 -14.26 4.27 -0.84
N LYS A 14 -15.36 4.24 -0.08
CA LYS A 14 -15.49 3.32 1.07
C LYS A 14 -15.82 1.93 0.55
N VAL A 15 -14.93 0.98 0.78
CA VAL A 15 -15.08 -0.41 0.40
C VAL A 15 -15.77 -1.11 1.57
N ASN A 16 -17.08 -1.40 1.42
CA ASN A 16 -17.83 -2.18 2.40
C ASN A 16 -18.15 -3.55 1.78
N HIS A 17 -17.73 -4.62 2.45
CA HIS A 17 -17.98 -6.01 2.02
C HIS A 17 -19.47 -6.41 1.96
N SER A 18 -20.39 -5.58 2.48
CA SER A 18 -21.81 -5.92 2.62
C SER A 18 -22.72 -5.57 1.44
N ASN A 19 -22.23 -4.95 0.35
CA ASN A 19 -23.08 -4.57 -0.80
C ASN A 19 -22.33 -4.71 -2.15
N ASN A 20 -22.21 -5.93 -2.65
CA ASN A 20 -21.21 -6.29 -3.67
C ASN A 20 -21.58 -6.02 -5.15
N LYS A 21 -22.86 -5.96 -5.56
CA LYS A 21 -23.18 -5.91 -7.01
C LYS A 21 -23.27 -4.51 -7.63
N LYS A 22 -23.85 -3.52 -6.94
CA LYS A 22 -23.98 -2.15 -7.49
C LYS A 22 -22.70 -1.33 -7.35
N ARG A 23 -21.90 -1.58 -6.30
CA ARG A 23 -20.64 -0.86 -6.04
C ARG A 23 -19.48 -1.32 -6.90
N SER A 24 -19.39 -2.62 -7.23
CA SER A 24 -18.33 -3.09 -8.14
C SER A 24 -18.43 -2.39 -9.50
N LYS A 25 -19.65 -2.23 -10.03
CA LYS A 25 -19.88 -1.47 -11.26
C LYS A 25 -19.43 -0.01 -11.15
N TYR A 26 -19.73 0.67 -10.04
CA TYR A 26 -19.35 2.06 -9.82
C TYR A 26 -17.83 2.26 -9.71
N TYR A 27 -17.11 1.36 -9.03
CA TYR A 27 -15.65 1.42 -8.98
C TYR A 27 -15.03 1.14 -10.35
N ASN A 28 -15.59 0.18 -11.08
CA ASN A 28 -15.09 -0.22 -12.40
C ASN A 28 -15.18 0.91 -13.44
N GLU A 29 -16.14 1.82 -13.28
CA GLU A 29 -16.33 2.97 -14.18
C GLU A 29 -15.43 4.17 -13.80
N GLN A 30 -14.96 4.29 -12.55
CA GLN A 30 -14.23 5.47 -12.07
C GLN A 30 -12.73 5.24 -11.80
N ILE A 31 -12.31 4.00 -11.60
CA ILE A 31 -10.91 3.66 -11.36
C ILE A 31 -10.39 2.92 -12.60
N PRO A 32 -9.33 3.39 -13.27
CA PRO A 32 -8.75 2.67 -14.41
C PRO A 32 -8.35 1.23 -14.03
N ILE A 33 -8.42 0.29 -14.97
CA ILE A 33 -8.29 -1.14 -14.70
C ILE A 33 -6.94 -1.50 -14.05
N GLU A 34 -5.86 -0.86 -14.47
CA GLU A 34 -4.53 -1.03 -13.91
C GLU A 34 -4.50 -0.60 -12.44
N TRP A 35 -5.18 0.51 -12.12
CA TRP A 35 -5.32 0.98 -10.76
C TRP A 35 -6.24 0.07 -9.93
N GLN A 36 -7.26 -0.56 -10.51
CA GLN A 36 -8.08 -1.55 -9.80
C GLN A 36 -7.22 -2.73 -9.35
N LEU A 37 -6.36 -3.26 -10.23
CA LEU A 37 -5.44 -4.37 -9.91
C LEU A 37 -4.48 -4.03 -8.75
N ILE A 38 -3.96 -2.80 -8.73
CA ILE A 38 -3.09 -2.30 -7.66
C ILE A 38 -3.89 -2.10 -6.36
N LEU A 39 -5.01 -1.38 -6.41
CA LEU A 39 -5.70 -0.84 -5.25
C LEU A 39 -6.56 -1.89 -4.54
N MET A 40 -7.19 -2.79 -5.30
CA MET A 40 -8.16 -3.76 -4.79
C MET A 40 -7.56 -5.14 -4.52
N SER A 41 -6.28 -5.36 -4.85
CA SER A 41 -5.65 -6.66 -4.61
C SER A 41 -5.50 -6.98 -3.12
N ASP A 42 -6.02 -8.15 -2.73
CA ASP A 42 -5.86 -8.73 -1.40
C ASP A 42 -4.50 -9.42 -1.20
N GLY A 43 -3.76 -9.70 -2.29
CA GLY A 43 -2.42 -10.26 -2.26
C GLY A 43 -1.33 -9.32 -1.70
N SER A 44 -0.12 -9.84 -1.58
CA SER A 44 1.07 -9.04 -1.23
C SER A 44 1.41 -8.11 -2.38
N PHE A 45 1.32 -6.79 -2.16
CA PHE A 45 1.63 -5.82 -3.22
C PHE A 45 3.06 -5.99 -3.74
N THR A 46 4.01 -6.28 -2.85
CA THR A 46 5.41 -6.59 -3.23
C THR A 46 5.50 -7.75 -4.20
N GLN A 47 4.72 -8.81 -3.97
CA GLN A 47 4.74 -9.99 -4.82
C GLN A 47 4.12 -9.68 -6.18
N ASN A 48 2.95 -9.02 -6.20
CA ASN A 48 2.31 -8.61 -7.45
C ASN A 48 3.22 -7.69 -8.27
N LEU A 49 3.89 -6.74 -7.62
CA LEU A 49 4.78 -5.81 -8.31
C LEU A 49 6.00 -6.55 -8.89
N ASN A 50 6.60 -7.47 -8.13
CA ASN A 50 7.69 -8.31 -8.65
C ASN A 50 7.24 -9.16 -9.86
N SER A 51 6.00 -9.68 -9.84
CA SER A 51 5.43 -10.41 -10.98
C SER A 51 5.22 -9.50 -12.20
N LEU A 52 4.86 -8.23 -12.00
CA LEU A 52 4.70 -7.26 -13.08
C LEU A 52 6.04 -6.81 -13.68
N THR A 53 7.08 -6.61 -12.87
CA THR A 53 8.34 -6.00 -13.33
C THR A 53 9.35 -6.98 -13.96
N ASN A 54 9.04 -8.27 -13.99
CA ASN A 54 9.95 -9.38 -14.34
C ASN A 54 11.21 -9.43 -13.45
N GLU A 55 11.90 -10.57 -13.34
CA GLU A 55 13.02 -10.73 -12.39
C GLU A 55 14.23 -9.82 -12.66
N GLN A 56 14.35 -9.26 -13.87
CA GLN A 56 15.48 -8.42 -14.28
C GLN A 56 15.45 -7.02 -13.63
N ASN A 57 14.27 -6.54 -13.20
CA ASN A 57 14.10 -5.24 -12.54
C ASN A 57 13.78 -5.43 -11.05
N LYS A 58 14.70 -6.04 -10.28
CA LYS A 58 14.52 -6.26 -8.84
C LYS A 58 14.17 -4.94 -8.13
N ILE A 59 12.97 -4.89 -7.57
CA ILE A 59 12.50 -3.77 -6.76
C ILE A 59 13.23 -3.79 -5.43
N HIS A 60 13.96 -2.72 -5.13
CA HIS A 60 14.68 -2.59 -3.87
C HIS A 60 13.76 -1.99 -2.81
N ILE A 61 13.46 -2.80 -1.80
CA ILE A 61 12.64 -2.35 -0.68
C ILE A 61 13.55 -1.69 0.34
N LEU A 62 13.52 -0.36 0.39
CA LEU A 62 14.24 0.43 1.39
C LEU A 62 13.24 0.89 2.46
N TYR A 63 13.26 0.24 3.62
CA TYR A 63 12.48 0.69 4.76
C TYR A 63 13.25 1.74 5.56
N LYS A 64 12.54 2.76 6.06
CA LYS A 64 13.08 3.69 7.04
C LYS A 64 12.16 3.69 8.26
N LEU A 65 12.55 2.95 9.29
CA LEU A 65 11.82 2.91 10.55
C LEU A 65 11.94 4.25 11.27
N TYR A 66 10.84 4.99 11.35
CA TYR A 66 10.70 6.09 12.30
C TYR A 66 9.75 5.65 13.40
N PHE A 67 10.23 5.60 14.65
CA PHE A 67 9.37 5.50 15.81
C PHE A 67 8.85 6.90 16.11
N THR A 68 7.70 7.29 15.56
CA THR A 68 7.09 8.57 15.91
C THR A 68 6.15 8.40 17.11
N LYS A 69 6.16 9.45 17.94
CA LYS A 69 5.44 9.68 19.21
C LYS A 69 4.28 8.72 19.51
N LEU A 70 4.30 8.22 20.74
CA LEU A 70 3.19 7.56 21.47
C LEU A 70 1.88 8.38 21.38
N TYR A 71 1.19 8.35 20.24
CA TYR A 71 -0.23 8.66 20.22
C TYR A 71 -0.93 7.49 20.90
N ARG A 72 -1.15 7.63 22.22
CA ARG A 72 -2.02 6.74 23.01
C ARG A 72 -1.74 5.23 22.89
N ARG A 73 -0.45 4.82 22.87
CA ARG A 73 0.09 3.43 22.93
C ARG A 73 0.32 2.68 21.61
N ASN A 74 0.01 3.24 20.44
CA ASN A 74 0.24 2.54 19.15
C ASN A 74 1.62 2.84 18.55
N LYS A 75 2.24 1.85 17.88
CA LYS A 75 3.52 2.03 17.16
C LYS A 75 3.25 2.37 15.70
N ILE A 76 3.98 3.31 15.13
CA ILE A 76 3.88 3.69 13.71
C ILE A 76 5.18 3.30 13.01
N ARG A 77 5.09 2.80 11.78
CA ARG A 77 6.23 2.51 10.91
C ARG A 77 5.96 3.06 9.52
N GLU A 78 6.89 3.87 9.01
CA GLU A 78 6.91 4.28 7.62
C GLU A 78 7.83 3.37 6.80
N THR A 79 7.46 3.11 5.56
CA THR A 79 8.28 2.32 4.63
C THR A 79 8.19 2.89 3.23
N TYR A 80 9.27 2.75 2.49
CA TYR A 80 9.36 3.15 1.09
C TYR A 80 9.69 1.92 0.26
N MET A 81 9.19 1.88 -0.96
CA MET A 81 9.61 0.89 -1.94
C MET A 81 10.17 1.62 -3.14
N LYS A 82 11.36 1.22 -3.59
CA LYS A 82 12.03 1.86 -4.70
C LYS A 82 12.21 0.91 -5.89
N SER A 83 12.11 1.45 -7.09
CA SER A 83 12.54 0.74 -8.30
C SER A 83 14.05 0.50 -8.28
N TYR A 84 14.54 -0.32 -9.21
CA TYR A 84 15.97 -0.47 -9.49
C TYR A 84 16.66 0.88 -9.78
N ASN A 85 16.01 1.77 -10.54
CA ASN A 85 16.47 3.14 -10.79
C ASN A 85 16.31 4.12 -9.61
N HIS A 86 16.12 3.62 -8.38
CA HIS A 86 15.96 4.42 -7.16
C HIS A 86 14.75 5.39 -7.11
N ASN A 87 13.78 5.28 -8.02
CA ASN A 87 12.52 6.03 -7.93
C ASN A 87 11.64 5.44 -6.83
N ASN A 88 11.04 6.29 -5.99
CA ASN A 88 10.07 5.82 -5.00
C ASN A 88 8.77 5.43 -5.71
N LEU A 89 8.39 4.16 -5.58
CA LEU A 89 7.16 3.63 -6.17
C LEU A 89 6.01 3.61 -5.17
N ILE A 90 6.32 3.44 -3.88
CA ILE A 90 5.31 3.34 -2.83
C ILE A 90 5.82 4.01 -1.57
N PHE A 91 4.91 4.69 -0.89
CA PHE A 91 5.03 5.07 0.50
C PHE A 91 3.93 4.37 1.31
N ALA A 92 4.29 3.77 2.44
CA ALA A 92 3.33 3.13 3.32
C ALA A 92 3.55 3.49 4.79
N GLU A 93 2.47 3.80 5.48
CA GLU A 93 2.40 3.99 6.92
C GLU A 93 1.65 2.79 7.53
N SER A 94 2.27 2.12 8.50
CA SER A 94 1.60 1.06 9.27
C SER A 94 1.49 1.42 10.75
N ILE A 95 0.27 1.34 11.27
CA ILE A 95 -0.10 1.62 12.65
C ILE A 95 -0.41 0.30 13.33
N TRP A 96 0.36 -0.04 14.34
CA TRP A 96 0.33 -1.33 15.03
C TRP A 96 -0.48 -1.21 16.31
N GLN A 97 -1.43 -2.14 16.49
CA GLN A 97 -2.22 -2.20 17.71
C GLN A 97 -1.39 -2.75 18.87
N ASN A 98 -1.63 -2.26 20.09
CA ASN A 98 -0.84 -2.57 21.27
C ASN A 98 -1.19 -3.93 21.91
N ASN A 99 -1.35 -4.97 21.10
CA ASN A 99 -1.58 -6.34 21.58
C ASN A 99 -0.21 -7.04 21.68
N LYS A 100 0.22 -7.32 22.92
CA LYS A 100 1.58 -7.75 23.28
C LYS A 100 2.04 -9.08 22.66
N THR A 101 1.13 -9.90 22.13
CA THR A 101 1.38 -11.31 21.78
C THR A 101 1.75 -11.56 20.32
N ASN A 102 1.30 -10.72 19.37
CA ASN A 102 1.39 -11.06 17.93
C ASN A 102 2.52 -10.34 17.16
N LEU A 103 3.28 -9.46 17.83
CA LEU A 103 4.34 -8.65 17.20
C LEU A 103 5.66 -9.40 16.98
N LEU A 104 5.83 -10.58 17.57
CA LEU A 104 7.07 -11.37 17.49
C LEU A 104 7.34 -11.93 16.09
N TYR A 105 6.28 -12.15 15.31
CA TYR A 105 6.36 -12.77 13.98
C TYR A 105 6.74 -11.81 12.86
N LEU A 106 6.67 -10.50 13.10
CA LEU A 106 6.87 -9.50 12.08
C LEU A 106 8.25 -8.87 12.22
N GLN A 107 9.21 -9.45 11.50
CA GLN A 107 10.59 -8.99 11.50
C GLN A 107 10.64 -7.52 11.08
N LYS A 108 11.17 -6.66 11.96
CA LYS A 108 11.19 -5.19 11.79
C LYS A 108 11.82 -4.76 10.46
N ASN A 109 12.73 -5.58 9.93
CA ASN A 109 13.57 -5.32 8.77
C ASN A 109 13.01 -5.90 7.46
N LYS A 110 11.79 -6.45 7.45
CA LYS A 110 11.15 -7.02 6.26
C LYS A 110 9.84 -6.29 5.90
N PRO A 111 9.43 -6.33 4.62
CA PRO A 111 8.07 -5.96 4.22
C PRO A 111 7.06 -6.78 5.03
N ILE A 112 5.96 -6.15 5.44
CA ILE A 112 4.90 -6.83 6.23
C ILE A 112 4.40 -8.06 5.47
N GLY A 113 4.02 -7.91 4.20
CA GLY A 113 3.51 -9.02 3.38
C GLY A 113 4.48 -10.21 3.28
N ARG A 114 5.78 -9.95 3.09
CA ARG A 114 6.79 -11.03 3.04
C ARG A 114 6.96 -11.70 4.40
N SER A 115 7.00 -10.94 5.49
CA SER A 115 7.11 -11.51 6.83
C SER A 115 5.92 -12.40 7.18
N LEU A 116 4.71 -12.02 6.75
CA LEU A 116 3.50 -12.81 6.94
C LEU A 116 3.56 -14.14 6.18
N ILE A 117 3.91 -14.10 4.90
CA ILE A 117 4.07 -15.30 4.06
C ILE A 117 5.12 -16.25 4.66
N GLU A 118 6.30 -15.73 5.01
CA GLU A 118 7.38 -16.54 5.60
C GLU A 118 6.97 -17.14 6.95
N SER A 119 6.16 -16.43 7.74
CA SER A 119 5.63 -16.93 9.01
C SER A 119 4.47 -17.93 8.87
N LYS A 120 3.95 -18.14 7.65
CA LYS A 120 2.77 -18.97 7.36
C LYS A 120 1.55 -18.60 8.20
N ILE A 121 1.42 -17.32 8.54
CA ILE A 121 0.29 -16.81 9.31
C ILE A 121 -0.84 -16.49 8.34
N ASP A 122 -2.00 -17.11 8.57
CA ASP A 122 -3.22 -16.75 7.87
C ASP A 122 -3.77 -15.43 8.42
N ILE A 123 -4.07 -14.50 7.53
CA ILE A 123 -4.55 -13.17 7.87
C ILE A 123 -5.71 -12.80 6.96
N TYR A 124 -6.68 -12.10 7.54
CA TYR A 124 -7.73 -11.47 6.79
C TYR A 124 -7.36 -10.01 6.50
N LYS A 125 -7.43 -9.59 5.22
CA LYS A 125 -7.25 -8.20 4.81
C LYS A 125 -8.60 -7.57 4.53
N ASP A 126 -8.89 -6.49 5.22
CA ASP A 126 -10.10 -5.69 5.04
C ASP A 126 -9.72 -4.35 4.40
N ILE A 127 -9.90 -4.21 3.09
CA ILE A 127 -9.72 -2.93 2.39
C ILE A 127 -10.92 -2.04 2.73
N GLN A 128 -10.64 -0.89 3.36
CA GLN A 128 -11.69 -0.01 3.90
C GLN A 128 -11.90 1.22 3.03
N GLU A 129 -10.81 1.81 2.53
CA GLU A 129 -10.87 3.02 1.73
C GLU A 129 -9.89 2.92 0.56
N ILE A 130 -10.33 3.36 -0.61
CA ILE A 130 -9.48 3.76 -1.74
C ILE A 130 -9.67 5.25 -1.91
N TYR A 131 -8.60 6.01 -2.12
CA TYR A 131 -8.67 7.45 -2.28
C TYR A 131 -7.74 7.96 -3.38
N TYR A 132 -8.16 9.06 -4.00
CA TYR A 132 -7.40 9.81 -4.99
C TYR A 132 -7.23 11.24 -4.51
N GLY A 133 -6.04 11.80 -4.63
CA GLY A 133 -5.78 13.13 -4.09
C GLY A 133 -4.34 13.60 -4.23
N TYR A 134 -3.97 14.59 -3.43
CA TYR A 134 -2.65 15.21 -3.50
C TYR A 134 -2.03 15.42 -2.13
N SER A 135 -0.70 15.39 -2.08
CA SER A 135 0.07 15.73 -0.88
C SER A 135 1.39 16.34 -1.31
N ILE A 136 1.74 17.49 -0.73
CA ILE A 136 3.03 18.16 -0.97
C ILE A 136 4.18 17.21 -0.63
N TYR A 137 4.05 16.50 0.49
CA TYR A 137 5.05 15.56 0.95
C TYR A 137 5.24 14.37 -0.01
N LEU A 138 4.15 13.79 -0.52
CA LEU A 138 4.26 12.68 -1.47
C LEU A 138 4.70 13.15 -2.86
N LYS A 139 4.37 14.38 -3.27
CA LYS A 139 4.89 14.99 -4.49
C LYS A 139 6.43 15.03 -4.47
N GLU A 140 7.03 15.44 -3.35
CA GLU A 140 8.49 15.41 -3.18
C GLU A 140 9.06 13.98 -3.23
N ILE A 141 8.38 13.03 -2.57
CA ILE A 141 8.83 11.63 -2.52
C ILE A 141 8.78 10.97 -3.91
N PHE A 142 7.66 11.11 -4.61
CA PHE A 142 7.43 10.48 -5.91
C PHE A 142 7.96 11.30 -7.07
N GLN A 143 8.46 12.52 -6.82
CA GLN A 143 8.94 13.45 -7.84
C GLN A 143 7.90 13.63 -8.95
N SER A 144 6.64 13.81 -8.56
CA SER A 144 5.51 13.86 -9.49
C SER A 144 4.47 14.87 -9.04
N ASP A 145 4.00 15.67 -10.00
CA ASP A 145 2.89 16.62 -9.82
C ASP A 145 1.51 16.00 -10.05
N LYS A 146 1.47 14.74 -10.49
CA LYS A 146 0.21 14.03 -10.72
C LYS A 146 -0.46 13.70 -9.38
N ALA A 147 -1.79 13.69 -9.37
CA ALA A 147 -2.54 13.19 -8.23
C ALA A 147 -2.29 11.69 -8.02
N ILE A 148 -2.37 11.29 -6.76
CA ILE A 148 -1.87 10.04 -6.20
C ILE A 148 -3.05 9.19 -5.78
N TRP A 149 -2.98 7.91 -6.13
CA TRP A 149 -3.86 6.90 -5.58
C TRP A 149 -3.30 6.37 -4.26
N GLY A 150 -4.19 6.01 -3.36
CA GLY A 150 -3.83 5.26 -2.17
C GLY A 150 -4.99 4.47 -1.62
N ARG A 151 -4.68 3.65 -0.63
CA ARG A 151 -5.65 2.80 0.05
C ARG A 151 -5.34 2.66 1.51
N LYS A 152 -6.38 2.37 2.28
CA LYS A 152 -6.31 2.04 3.70
C LYS A 152 -6.97 0.70 3.94
N TYR A 153 -6.28 -0.18 4.66
CA TYR A 153 -6.80 -1.48 5.05
C TYR A 153 -6.34 -1.87 6.45
N THR A 154 -7.05 -2.81 7.05
CA THR A 154 -6.65 -3.44 8.32
C THR A 154 -6.38 -4.91 8.09
N LEU A 155 -5.25 -5.39 8.62
CA LEU A 155 -4.94 -6.82 8.71
C LEU A 155 -5.47 -7.35 10.03
N TYR A 156 -6.24 -8.42 9.96
CA TYR A 156 -6.80 -9.13 11.10
C TYR A 156 -6.11 -10.48 11.25
N PHE A 157 -5.81 -10.84 12.49
CA PHE A 157 -5.31 -12.15 12.86
C PHE A 157 -6.18 -12.68 14.00
N ASN A 158 -6.70 -13.90 13.87
CA ASN A 158 -7.67 -14.48 14.81
C ASN A 158 -8.83 -13.53 15.13
N HIS A 159 -9.42 -12.91 14.10
CA HIS A 159 -10.51 -11.93 14.20
C HIS A 159 -10.18 -10.62 14.94
N GLU A 160 -8.93 -10.43 15.39
CA GLU A 160 -8.48 -9.22 16.07
C GLU A 160 -7.69 -8.31 15.12
N PRO A 161 -7.91 -6.98 15.14
CA PRO A 161 -7.17 -6.05 14.31
C PRO A 161 -5.70 -6.01 14.74
N LEU A 162 -4.80 -6.35 13.82
CA LEU A 162 -3.36 -6.41 14.07
C LEU A 162 -2.68 -5.09 13.67
N ILE A 163 -2.84 -4.69 12.41
CA ILE A 163 -2.17 -3.53 11.82
C ILE A 163 -3.13 -2.82 10.87
N THR A 164 -3.22 -1.50 10.99
CA THR A 164 -3.84 -0.67 9.95
C THR A 164 -2.74 -0.09 9.06
N ILE A 165 -2.86 -0.26 7.75
CA ILE A 165 -1.89 0.18 6.76
C ILE A 165 -2.53 1.20 5.84
N LYS A 166 -1.83 2.29 5.59
CA LYS A 166 -2.11 3.25 4.51
C LYS A 166 -1.00 3.15 3.49
N GLU A 167 -1.35 2.88 2.25
CA GLU A 167 -0.43 2.82 1.11
C GLU A 167 -0.76 3.94 0.13
N PHE A 168 0.29 4.50 -0.47
CA PHE A 168 0.22 5.56 -1.46
C PHE A 168 1.16 5.21 -2.60
N PHE A 169 0.65 5.34 -3.81
CA PHE A 169 1.26 4.76 -5.00
C PHE A 169 1.74 5.86 -5.93
N SER A 170 3.02 5.77 -6.32
CA SER A 170 3.58 6.68 -7.31
C SER A 170 2.79 6.58 -8.62
N PRO A 171 2.40 7.71 -9.23
CA PRO A 171 1.77 7.72 -10.54
C PRO A 171 2.58 7.00 -11.63
N GLN A 172 3.89 6.86 -11.43
CA GLN A 172 4.80 6.15 -12.35
C GLN A 172 4.55 4.64 -12.42
N LEU A 173 3.84 4.06 -11.43
CA LEU A 173 3.52 2.63 -11.41
C LEU A 173 2.72 2.18 -12.65
N ILE A 174 1.98 3.09 -13.27
CA ILE A 174 1.18 2.78 -14.47
C ILE A 174 2.06 2.34 -15.66
N HIS A 175 3.30 2.82 -15.74
CA HIS A 175 4.20 2.50 -16.84
C HIS A 175 4.59 1.01 -16.89
N PHE A 176 4.47 0.28 -15.76
CA PHE A 176 4.68 -1.17 -15.74
C PHE A 176 3.56 -1.96 -16.44
N PHE A 177 2.39 -1.35 -16.65
CA PHE A 177 1.30 -1.95 -17.41
C PHE A 177 1.39 -1.60 -18.90
N GLU A 178 1.90 -0.41 -19.23
CA GLU A 178 2.10 0.05 -20.62
C GLU A 178 3.18 -0.78 -21.34
N SER A 179 4.25 -1.17 -20.64
CA SER A 179 5.35 -1.96 -21.21
C SER A 179 4.94 -3.34 -21.73
N TYR A 180 3.78 -3.87 -21.34
CA TYR A 180 3.26 -5.14 -21.86
C TYR A 180 2.47 -4.98 -23.16
N GLN A 181 1.92 -3.81 -23.47
CA GLN A 181 1.16 -3.61 -24.71
C GLN A 181 2.05 -3.50 -25.95
N ALA A 182 3.31 -3.07 -25.78
CA ALA A 182 4.28 -2.97 -26.88
C ALA A 182 4.86 -4.33 -27.35
N LEU A 183 4.55 -5.43 -26.66
CA LEU A 183 5.00 -6.79 -27.00
C LEU A 183 3.93 -7.63 -27.72
N ILE A 184 2.73 -7.06 -27.95
CA ILE A 184 1.59 -7.73 -28.59
C ILE A 184 1.28 -7.12 -29.98
N LEU A 185 2.09 -6.15 -30.43
CA LEU A 185 2.07 -5.61 -31.80
C LEU A 185 3.42 -5.91 -32.48
#